data_AF-A0A1G9YBV6-F1
#
_entry.id   AF-A0A1G9YBV6-F1
#
_cell.length_a   1.000
_cell.length_b   1.000
_cell.length_c   1.000
_cell.angle_alpha   90.00
_cell.angle_beta   90.00
_cell.angle_gamma   90.00
#
_symmetry.space_group_name_H-M   'P 1'
#
loop_
_entity.id
_entity.type
_entity.pdbx_description
1 polymer ?
#
loop_
_entity_poly.entity_id
_entity_poly.type
_entity_poly.pdbx_seq_one_letter_code
_entity_poly.pdbx_strand_id
1 'polypeptide(L)'
;MRYVALLLLIVVFLASVSRSFYRTLGSAGLIPDDYRYGDLYRFSNLAAFRSDREGQCTAVPVRKAKAALYAVGDSFMEPGYVNAGDIAADYYSYTHWNDHRTVALDSSVRNVLLIESVERHFREHLAKPVENLQVVQGAVSDQAETKPSAWTDFEQFLTGPAEIRKDFPEERLDNMLFNWDFFLRIREWKAQLNLDLFGRSHPMTSLSPDEQHIFLKLDTDPKVINSNFNELTDEEVGTLVRRLNESADHYKKAGFDEVILSIIPNKTTIAAPAMGRYNRLIERIQQHPDLRLTIVDSYGWLKSAGPKAYQPGDSHWTCESRAKWLTQLNGVLLR
;
A
#
# COMPACT_ATOMS: atom_id res chain seq x y z
N MET A 1 28.94 13.31 31.48
CA MET A 1 28.37 11.95 31.36
C MET A 1 26.92 11.84 31.85
N ARG A 2 26.59 12.09 33.13
CA ARG A 2 25.21 11.96 33.64
C ARG A 2 24.17 12.78 32.87
N TYR A 3 24.44 14.07 32.65
CA TYR A 3 23.52 14.95 31.93
C TYR A 3 23.37 14.60 30.45
N VAL A 4 24.42 14.06 29.83
CA VAL A 4 24.38 13.60 28.42
C VAL A 4 23.50 12.36 28.30
N ALA A 5 23.67 11.39 29.20
CA ALA A 5 22.82 10.20 29.24
C ALA A 5 21.35 10.56 29.48
N LEU A 6 21.08 11.50 30.40
CA LEU A 6 19.73 11.99 30.65
C LEU A 6 19.14 12.68 29.41
N LEU A 7 19.92 13.52 28.72
CA LEU A 7 19.48 14.18 27.50
C LEU A 7 19.13 13.17 26.40
N LEU A 8 19.95 12.13 26.21
CA LEU A 8 19.67 11.06 25.25
C LEU A 8 18.38 10.32 25.58
N LEU A 9 18.16 9.98 26.86
CA LEU A 9 16.93 9.33 27.29
C LEU A 9 15.69 10.21 27.08
N ILE A 10 15.82 11.52 27.30
CA ILE A 10 14.73 12.48 27.02
C ILE A 10 14.43 12.51 25.52
N VAL A 11 15.45 12.59 24.66
CA VAL A 11 15.25 12.57 23.19
C VAL A 11 14.58 11.27 22.76
N VAL A 12 15.03 10.14 23.30
CA VAL A 12 14.45 8.82 23.03
C VAL A 12 12.98 8.77 23.46
N PHE A 13 12.68 9.23 24.66
CA PHE A 13 11.31 9.26 25.18
C PHE A 13 10.41 10.18 24.35
N LEU A 14 10.87 11.38 24.00
CA LEU A 14 10.08 12.31 23.17
C LEU A 14 9.83 11.74 21.77
N ALA A 15 10.82 11.05 21.19
CA ALA A 15 10.69 10.41 19.88
C ALA A 15 9.75 9.20 19.92
N SER A 16 9.66 8.46 21.02
CA SER A 16 8.68 7.37 21.13
C SER A 16 7.26 7.91 21.25
N VAL A 17 7.03 8.94 22.07
CA VAL A 17 5.66 9.44 22.33
C VAL A 17 5.12 10.40 21.27
N SER A 18 5.98 11.18 20.59
CA SER A 18 5.56 12.16 19.57
C SER A 18 5.87 11.70 18.14
N ARG A 19 4.82 11.49 17.33
CA ARG A 19 4.94 11.15 15.90
C ARG A 19 5.66 12.26 15.13
N SER A 20 5.32 13.52 15.41
CA SER A 20 5.86 14.69 14.72
C SER A 20 7.35 14.86 15.00
N PHE A 21 7.76 14.70 16.26
CA PHE A 21 9.17 14.76 16.64
C PHE A 21 9.95 13.59 16.03
N TYR A 22 9.41 12.37 16.10
CA TYR A 22 9.97 11.19 15.44
C TYR A 22 10.19 11.38 13.94
N ARG A 23 9.18 11.88 13.21
CA ARG A 23 9.28 12.20 11.77
C ARG A 23 10.36 13.24 11.50
N THR A 24 10.49 14.25 12.36
CA THR A 24 11.51 15.28 12.23
C THR A 24 12.92 14.68 12.34
N LEU A 25 13.15 13.79 13.31
CA LEU A 25 14.42 13.09 13.46
C LEU A 25 14.73 12.18 12.27
N GLY A 26 13.72 11.45 11.77
CA GLY A 26 13.84 10.61 10.58
C GLY A 26 14.19 11.41 9.32
N SER A 27 13.48 12.52 9.06
CA SER A 27 13.76 13.42 7.93
C SER A 27 15.14 14.09 8.01
N ALA A 28 15.68 14.28 9.23
CA ALA A 28 17.03 14.76 9.45
C ALA A 28 18.11 13.67 9.30
N GLY A 29 17.73 12.41 9.06
CA GLY A 29 18.66 11.27 8.96
C GLY A 29 19.25 10.83 10.30
N LEU A 30 18.64 11.23 11.42
CA LEU A 30 19.11 10.88 12.77
C LEU A 30 18.58 9.52 13.25
N ILE A 31 17.55 8.99 12.60
CA ILE A 31 16.98 7.67 12.85
C ILE A 31 16.88 6.93 11.50
N PRO A 32 17.31 5.65 11.42
CA PRO A 32 17.16 4.86 10.20
C PRO A 32 15.69 4.63 9.83
N ASP A 33 15.38 4.61 8.53
CA ASP A 33 14.08 4.18 8.01
C ASP A 33 13.91 2.67 8.25
N ASP A 34 12.81 2.24 8.89
CA ASP A 34 12.49 0.83 9.14
C ASP A 34 12.03 0.08 7.90
N TYR A 35 11.64 0.79 6.85
CA TYR A 35 11.24 0.20 5.59
C TYR A 35 12.36 0.22 4.55
N ARG A 36 13.60 0.61 4.93
CA ARG A 36 14.73 0.70 3.99
C ARG A 36 15.11 -0.61 3.30
N TYR A 37 14.67 -1.75 3.84
CA TYR A 37 14.86 -3.08 3.25
C TYR A 37 13.54 -3.78 2.86
N GLY A 38 12.45 -3.04 2.91
CA GLY A 38 11.09 -3.50 2.63
C GLY A 38 10.32 -4.03 3.84
N ASP A 39 8.99 -4.05 3.71
CA ASP A 39 8.06 -4.40 4.78
C ASP A 39 8.14 -5.87 5.22
N LEU A 40 8.35 -6.82 4.30
CA LEU A 40 8.50 -8.24 4.61
C LEU A 40 9.82 -8.52 5.33
N TYR A 41 10.89 -7.83 4.95
CA TYR A 41 12.16 -7.89 5.66
C TYR A 41 12.02 -7.31 7.07
N ARG A 42 11.36 -6.15 7.22
CA ARG A 42 11.10 -5.53 8.54
C ARG A 42 10.50 -6.51 9.53
N PHE A 43 9.54 -7.34 9.10
CA PHE A 43 8.97 -8.39 9.94
C PHE A 43 9.90 -9.58 10.17
N SER A 44 10.47 -10.14 9.10
CA SER A 44 11.18 -11.41 9.17
C SER A 44 12.60 -11.31 9.69
N ASN A 45 13.30 -10.22 9.39
CA ASN A 45 14.74 -10.05 9.55
C ASN A 45 15.56 -11.18 8.90
N LEU A 46 15.04 -11.86 7.89
CA LEU A 46 15.77 -12.93 7.21
C LEU A 46 16.74 -12.31 6.18
N ALA A 47 18.04 -12.52 6.39
CA ALA A 47 19.10 -11.89 5.60
C ALA A 47 19.01 -12.20 4.10
N ALA A 48 18.51 -13.38 3.72
CA ALA A 48 18.31 -13.78 2.32
C ALA A 48 17.34 -12.86 1.54
N PHE A 49 16.44 -12.15 2.23
CA PHE A 49 15.49 -11.22 1.62
C PHE A 49 15.88 -9.76 1.82
N ARG A 50 17.07 -9.48 2.38
CA ARG A 50 17.55 -8.13 2.54
C ARG A 50 17.92 -7.54 1.19
N SER A 51 17.13 -6.59 0.73
CA SER A 51 17.40 -5.79 -0.46
C SER A 51 17.08 -4.34 -0.16
N ASP A 52 17.94 -3.40 -0.55
CA ASP A 52 17.57 -1.98 -0.47
C ASP A 52 16.22 -1.78 -1.16
N ARG A 53 15.27 -1.19 -0.44
CA ARG A 53 13.96 -0.88 -1.01
C ARG A 53 14.19 0.04 -2.20
N GLU A 54 13.66 -0.34 -3.36
CA GLU A 54 13.61 0.55 -4.51
C GLU A 54 12.80 1.78 -4.08
N GLY A 55 13.50 2.89 -3.87
CA GLY A 55 12.93 4.12 -3.33
C GLY A 55 12.12 4.89 -4.37
N GLN A 56 12.48 6.15 -4.62
CA GLN A 56 11.85 6.95 -5.66
C GLN A 56 12.17 6.37 -7.05
N CYS A 57 11.19 5.70 -7.65
CA CYS A 57 11.30 5.24 -9.01
C CYS A 57 11.50 6.41 -9.98
N THR A 58 12.26 6.16 -11.05
CA THR A 58 12.42 7.15 -12.12
C THR A 58 11.04 7.54 -12.65
N ALA A 59 10.83 8.83 -12.87
CA ALA A 59 9.59 9.34 -13.42
C ALA A 59 9.33 8.72 -14.80
N VAL A 60 8.09 8.32 -15.06
CA VAL A 60 7.69 7.84 -16.39
C VAL A 60 7.37 9.06 -17.25
N PRO A 61 8.10 9.33 -18.34
CA PRO A 61 7.82 10.47 -19.19
C PRO A 61 6.47 10.28 -19.87
N VAL A 62 5.57 11.24 -19.71
CA VAL A 62 4.19 11.15 -20.21
C VAL A 62 3.78 12.43 -20.93
N ARG A 63 3.06 12.26 -22.03
CA ARG A 63 2.31 13.35 -22.65
C ARG A 63 1.07 13.63 -21.80
N LYS A 64 0.78 14.89 -21.51
CA LYS A 64 -0.43 15.29 -20.78
C LYS A 64 -1.65 15.25 -21.71
N ALA A 65 -2.77 14.77 -21.19
CA ALA A 65 -4.10 14.91 -21.81
C ALA A 65 -4.96 15.86 -20.97
N LYS A 66 -5.96 16.43 -21.64
CA LYS A 66 -6.97 17.31 -21.02
C LYS A 66 -7.95 16.49 -20.17
N ALA A 67 -7.43 15.98 -19.05
CA ALA A 67 -8.11 15.09 -18.13
C ALA A 67 -7.69 15.37 -16.69
N ALA A 68 -8.57 15.02 -15.75
CA ALA A 68 -8.32 15.01 -14.33
C ALA A 68 -8.47 13.59 -13.79
N LEU A 69 -7.42 13.04 -13.18
CA LEU A 69 -7.44 11.73 -12.55
C LEU A 69 -7.65 11.87 -11.04
N TYR A 70 -8.70 11.24 -10.54
CA TYR A 70 -8.94 11.03 -9.12
C TYR A 70 -8.75 9.54 -8.84
N ALA A 71 -7.88 9.19 -7.90
CA ALA A 71 -7.59 7.82 -7.54
C ALA A 71 -8.04 7.55 -6.10
N VAL A 72 -8.77 6.46 -5.91
CA VAL A 72 -8.98 5.80 -4.62
C VAL A 72 -8.15 4.53 -4.67
N GLY A 73 -7.18 4.39 -3.77
CA GLY A 73 -6.18 3.32 -3.90
C GLY A 73 -5.48 2.92 -2.62
N ASP A 74 -4.74 1.81 -2.72
CA ASP A 74 -3.87 1.24 -1.70
C ASP A 74 -2.46 1.87 -1.75
N SER A 75 -1.53 1.30 -0.97
CA SER A 75 -0.15 1.77 -0.83
C SER A 75 0.66 1.84 -2.13
N PHE A 76 0.23 1.15 -3.20
CA PHE A 76 0.88 1.20 -4.51
C PHE A 76 0.77 2.56 -5.21
N MET A 77 -0.19 3.38 -4.80
CA MET A 77 -0.42 4.73 -5.32
C MET A 77 -0.02 5.85 -4.34
N GLU A 78 0.52 5.51 -3.17
CA GLU A 78 0.93 6.51 -2.19
C GLU A 78 2.03 7.44 -2.71
N PRO A 79 2.13 8.68 -2.16
CA PRO A 79 3.20 9.60 -2.49
C PRO A 79 4.59 8.96 -2.31
N GLY A 80 5.43 9.05 -3.34
CA GLY A 80 6.71 8.36 -3.41
C GLY A 80 6.69 7.16 -4.37
N TYR A 81 5.55 6.47 -4.48
CA TYR A 81 5.33 5.47 -5.52
C TYR A 81 4.73 6.12 -6.77
N VAL A 82 3.60 6.83 -6.68
CA VAL A 82 3.00 7.50 -7.85
C VAL A 82 2.91 8.99 -7.61
N ASN A 83 3.40 9.79 -8.56
CA ASN A 83 3.34 11.25 -8.48
C ASN A 83 2.58 11.84 -9.67
N ALA A 84 2.13 13.08 -9.55
CA ALA A 84 1.41 13.78 -10.64
C ALA A 84 2.23 13.88 -11.95
N GLY A 85 3.56 13.86 -11.85
CA GLY A 85 4.46 13.83 -13.01
C GLY A 85 4.41 12.53 -13.81
N ASP A 86 3.98 11.42 -13.19
CA ASP A 86 3.90 10.10 -13.81
C ASP A 86 2.58 9.84 -14.55
N ILE A 87 1.60 10.74 -14.38
CA ILE A 87 0.22 10.56 -14.86
C ILE A 87 -0.04 11.45 -16.08
N ALA A 88 -0.63 10.89 -17.13
CA ALA A 88 -1.01 11.57 -18.37
C ALA A 88 -2.28 12.43 -18.24
N ALA A 89 -2.43 13.14 -17.11
CA ALA A 89 -3.55 14.03 -16.81
C ALA A 89 -3.03 15.38 -16.31
N ASP A 90 -3.77 16.45 -16.61
CA ASP A 90 -3.47 17.82 -16.15
C ASP A 90 -3.64 17.96 -14.63
N TYR A 91 -4.54 17.16 -14.04
CA TYR A 91 -4.75 17.06 -12.61
C TYR A 91 -4.65 15.61 -12.12
N TYR A 92 -4.06 15.42 -10.94
CA TYR A 92 -4.00 14.12 -10.25
C TYR A 92 -4.25 14.31 -8.76
N SER A 93 -5.14 13.51 -8.20
CA SER A 93 -5.41 13.42 -6.77
C SER A 93 -5.47 11.96 -6.33
N TYR A 94 -4.87 11.67 -5.19
CA TYR A 94 -4.94 10.38 -4.52
C TYR A 94 -5.72 10.49 -3.21
N THR A 95 -6.52 9.46 -2.91
CA THR A 95 -7.23 9.28 -1.64
C THR A 95 -7.02 7.83 -1.21
N HIS A 96 -6.47 7.61 -0.02
CA HIS A 96 -6.29 6.26 0.52
C HIS A 96 -7.67 5.64 0.85
N TRP A 97 -7.81 4.32 0.81
CA TRP A 97 -9.07 3.61 1.09
C TRP A 97 -9.70 3.92 2.45
N ASN A 98 -8.89 4.31 3.43
CA ASN A 98 -9.34 4.68 4.78
C ASN A 98 -9.77 6.15 4.90
N ASP A 99 -9.48 6.97 3.88
CA ASP A 99 -9.76 8.40 3.89
C ASP A 99 -11.02 8.72 3.07
N HIS A 100 -11.64 9.85 3.42
CA HIS A 100 -12.72 10.43 2.65
C HIS A 100 -12.34 11.84 2.24
N ARG A 101 -12.67 12.21 1.00
CA ARG A 101 -12.29 13.51 0.45
C ARG A 101 -13.45 14.15 -0.30
N THR A 102 -13.69 15.43 -0.02
CA THR A 102 -14.59 16.25 -0.83
C THR A 102 -13.85 16.73 -2.08
N VAL A 103 -14.45 16.55 -3.26
CA VAL A 103 -13.86 16.94 -4.54
C VAL A 103 -14.85 17.79 -5.35
N ALA A 104 -14.31 18.75 -6.09
CA ALA A 104 -15.03 19.47 -7.14
C ALA A 104 -14.47 19.03 -8.49
N LEU A 105 -15.36 18.64 -9.39
CA LEU A 105 -15.00 18.22 -10.74
C LEU A 105 -14.91 19.43 -11.66
N ASP A 106 -13.92 19.43 -12.55
CA ASP A 106 -13.79 20.45 -13.59
C ASP A 106 -14.51 19.95 -14.85
N SER A 107 -15.67 20.53 -15.15
CA SER A 107 -16.48 20.16 -16.31
C SER A 107 -15.86 20.55 -17.66
N SER A 108 -14.74 21.28 -17.68
CA SER A 108 -14.02 21.66 -18.89
C SER A 108 -13.00 20.59 -19.36
N VAL A 109 -12.73 19.58 -18.53
CA VAL A 109 -11.82 18.46 -18.78
C VAL A 109 -12.55 17.13 -18.60
N ARG A 110 -11.94 16.03 -19.06
CA ARG A 110 -12.44 14.68 -18.79
C ARG A 110 -12.10 14.26 -17.36
N ASN A 111 -13.09 14.03 -16.52
CA ASN A 111 -12.92 13.58 -15.13
C ASN A 111 -12.93 12.06 -15.07
N VAL A 112 -11.82 11.47 -14.64
CA VAL A 112 -11.63 10.02 -14.57
C VAL A 112 -11.43 9.61 -13.11
N LEU A 113 -12.20 8.63 -12.65
CA LEU A 113 -11.99 7.96 -11.38
C LEU A 113 -11.23 6.64 -11.61
N LEU A 114 -10.14 6.43 -10.90
CA LEU A 114 -9.48 5.13 -10.76
C LEU A 114 -9.81 4.54 -9.39
N ILE A 115 -10.42 3.36 -9.40
CA ILE A 115 -10.52 2.47 -8.24
C ILE A 115 -9.38 1.48 -8.36
N GLU A 116 -8.36 1.65 -7.53
CA GLU A 116 -7.21 0.74 -7.43
C GLU A 116 -7.30 -0.03 -6.12
N SER A 117 -7.00 -1.32 -6.14
CA SER A 117 -6.79 -2.06 -4.89
C SER A 117 -5.83 -3.22 -5.07
N VAL A 118 -5.05 -3.49 -4.04
CA VAL A 118 -4.30 -4.73 -3.94
C VAL A 118 -5.23 -5.91 -3.65
N GLU A 119 -4.97 -7.04 -4.32
CA GLU A 119 -5.79 -8.25 -4.27
C GLU A 119 -6.18 -8.67 -2.85
N ARG A 120 -5.25 -8.59 -1.88
CA ARG A 120 -5.50 -8.94 -0.47
C ARG A 120 -6.55 -8.08 0.24
N HIS A 121 -6.80 -6.85 -0.20
CA HIS A 121 -7.80 -5.96 0.42
C HIS A 121 -9.05 -5.76 -0.44
N PHE A 122 -9.03 -6.24 -1.69
CA PHE A 122 -10.12 -6.07 -2.65
C PHE A 122 -11.49 -6.48 -2.10
N ARG A 123 -11.57 -7.64 -1.43
CA ARG A 123 -12.82 -8.16 -0.85
C ARG A 123 -13.33 -7.32 0.32
N GLU A 124 -12.41 -6.76 1.11
CA GLU A 124 -12.74 -5.89 2.25
C GLU A 124 -13.25 -4.53 1.76
N HIS A 125 -12.53 -3.92 0.82
CA HIS A 125 -12.90 -2.64 0.22
C HIS A 125 -14.27 -2.69 -0.45
N LEU A 126 -14.58 -3.80 -1.11
CA LEU A 126 -15.86 -4.00 -1.81
C LEU A 126 -16.90 -4.77 -1.00
N ALA A 127 -16.74 -4.85 0.33
CA ALA A 127 -17.85 -5.26 1.20
C ALA A 127 -19.06 -4.31 1.05
N LYS A 128 -18.80 -3.05 0.66
CA LYS A 128 -19.78 -2.02 0.31
C LYS A 128 -19.36 -1.29 -0.98
N PRO A 129 -20.27 -0.55 -1.65
CA PRO A 129 -19.87 0.36 -2.72
C PRO A 129 -18.80 1.37 -2.26
N VAL A 130 -17.97 1.80 -3.20
CA VAL A 130 -16.92 2.80 -2.99
C VAL A 130 -17.57 4.18 -2.85
N GLU A 131 -17.31 4.85 -1.72
CA GLU A 131 -17.90 6.15 -1.36
C GLU A 131 -16.85 7.14 -0.82
N ASN A 132 -15.56 6.87 -1.05
CA ASN A 132 -14.44 7.66 -0.52
C ASN A 132 -14.42 9.11 -0.99
N LEU A 133 -14.97 9.39 -2.19
CA LEU A 133 -15.05 10.75 -2.72
C LEU A 133 -16.48 11.29 -2.60
N GLN A 134 -16.60 12.47 -2.00
CA GLN A 134 -17.85 13.24 -1.99
C GLN A 134 -17.75 14.35 -3.04
N VAL A 135 -18.53 14.23 -4.12
CA VAL A 135 -18.53 15.25 -5.19
C VAL A 135 -19.46 16.40 -4.82
N VAL A 136 -18.95 17.63 -4.86
CA VAL A 136 -19.71 18.86 -4.58
C VAL A 136 -19.69 19.82 -5.78
N GLN A 137 -20.71 20.67 -5.84
CA GLN A 137 -20.79 21.74 -6.83
C GLN A 137 -20.14 23.01 -6.25
N GLY A 138 -19.08 23.52 -6.90
CA GLY A 138 -18.35 24.73 -6.50
C GLY A 138 -16.94 24.46 -5.95
N ALA A 139 -16.21 25.53 -5.60
CA ALA A 139 -14.84 25.40 -5.12
C ALA A 139 -14.79 24.66 -3.76
N VAL A 140 -13.95 23.64 -3.67
CA VAL A 140 -13.60 23.05 -2.37
C VAL A 140 -12.65 24.01 -1.67
N SER A 141 -13.01 24.46 -0.47
CA SER A 141 -12.03 25.11 0.40
C SER A 141 -11.02 24.03 0.79
N ASP A 142 -9.76 24.20 0.39
CA ASP A 142 -8.66 23.43 0.97
C ASP A 142 -8.63 23.75 2.46
N GLN A 143 -9.35 22.96 3.26
CA GLN A 143 -9.11 22.95 4.70
C GLN A 143 -7.71 22.39 4.84
N ALA A 144 -6.75 23.29 5.06
CA ALA A 144 -5.39 22.90 5.38
C ALA A 144 -5.47 21.90 6.53
N GLU A 145 -5.10 20.65 6.27
CA GLU A 145 -4.89 19.66 7.32
C GLU A 145 -4.01 20.33 8.36
N THR A 146 -4.56 20.52 9.55
CA THR A 146 -3.79 21.02 10.67
C THR A 146 -2.76 19.94 10.98
N LYS A 147 -1.51 20.17 10.51
CA LYS A 147 -0.42 19.25 10.80
C LYS A 147 -0.37 19.07 12.32
N PRO A 148 -0.50 17.83 12.83
CA PRO A 148 -0.37 17.60 14.25
C PRO A 148 0.95 18.19 14.74
N SER A 149 0.91 18.91 15.84
CA SER A 149 2.10 19.42 16.52
C SER A 149 2.66 18.33 17.45
N ALA A 150 3.93 18.47 17.85
CA ALA A 150 4.50 17.57 18.84
C ALA A 150 3.73 17.58 20.18
N TRP A 151 3.12 18.73 20.52
CA TRP A 151 2.29 18.87 21.72
C TRP A 151 0.97 18.10 21.62
N THR A 152 0.28 18.19 20.47
CA THR A 152 -0.96 17.43 20.24
C THR A 152 -0.71 15.92 20.23
N ASP A 153 0.42 15.46 19.69
CA ASP A 153 0.79 14.05 19.77
C ASP A 153 1.02 13.60 21.21
N PHE A 154 1.68 14.44 22.02
CA PHE A 154 1.94 14.15 23.43
C PHE A 154 0.65 14.10 24.25
N GLU A 155 -0.29 15.02 24.00
CA GLU A 155 -1.62 14.99 24.61
C GLU A 155 -2.36 13.70 24.26
N GLN A 156 -2.34 13.30 22.98
CA GLN A 156 -2.93 12.03 22.53
C GLN A 156 -2.24 10.81 23.15
N PHE A 157 -0.93 10.86 23.39
CA PHE A 157 -0.22 9.81 24.12
C PHE A 157 -0.65 9.73 25.61
N LEU A 158 -1.04 10.84 26.23
CA LEU A 158 -1.51 10.81 27.63
C LEU A 158 -2.96 10.34 27.75
N THR A 159 -3.84 10.79 26.84
CA THR A 159 -5.30 10.66 26.98
C THR A 159 -5.97 9.77 25.94
N GLY A 160 -5.25 9.35 24.90
CA GLY A 160 -5.78 8.62 23.75
C GLY A 160 -6.07 7.13 23.99
N PRO A 161 -6.54 6.43 22.95
CA PRO A 161 -6.76 4.98 22.98
C PRO A 161 -5.45 4.21 23.18
N ALA A 162 -5.56 2.94 23.61
CA ALA A 162 -4.40 2.11 23.96
C ALA A 162 -3.35 2.02 22.84
N GLU A 163 -3.79 1.94 21.58
CA GLU A 163 -2.93 1.92 20.38
C GLU A 163 -1.98 3.14 20.33
N ILE A 164 -2.50 4.33 20.61
CA ILE A 164 -1.73 5.58 20.61
C ILE A 164 -0.81 5.66 21.83
N ARG A 165 -1.24 5.14 22.98
CA ARG A 165 -0.50 5.24 24.24
C ARG A 165 0.57 4.16 24.42
N LYS A 166 0.42 3.03 23.74
CA LYS A 166 1.28 1.86 23.95
C LYS A 166 1.91 1.37 22.65
N ASP A 167 1.09 0.99 21.69
CA ASP A 167 1.57 0.22 20.54
C ASP A 167 2.43 1.08 19.61
N PHE A 168 1.97 2.29 19.24
CA PHE A 168 2.78 3.19 18.42
C PHE A 168 4.08 3.68 19.10
N PRO A 169 4.08 4.04 20.40
CA PRO A 169 5.33 4.34 21.10
C PRO A 169 6.30 3.15 21.16
N GLU A 170 5.81 1.94 21.35
CA GLU A 170 6.62 0.72 21.37
C GLU A 170 7.29 0.47 20.01
N GLU A 171 6.54 0.60 18.91
CA GLU A 171 7.08 0.48 17.54
C GLU A 171 8.15 1.53 17.23
N ARG A 172 7.90 2.81 17.58
CA ARG A 172 8.88 3.89 17.35
C ARG A 172 10.14 3.69 18.18
N LEU A 173 10.00 3.19 19.41
CA LEU A 173 11.12 2.87 20.29
C LEU A 173 11.93 1.70 19.73
N ASP A 174 11.27 0.63 19.27
CA ASP A 174 11.96 -0.51 18.61
C ASP A 174 12.76 -0.01 17.41
N ASN A 175 12.16 0.79 16.54
CA ASN A 175 12.86 1.30 15.37
C ASN A 175 14.08 2.15 15.77
N MET A 176 13.89 3.15 16.62
CA MET A 176 14.98 4.06 16.99
C MET A 176 16.15 3.38 17.69
N LEU A 177 15.89 2.36 18.51
CA LEU A 177 16.94 1.66 19.26
C LEU A 177 17.56 0.50 18.48
N PHE A 178 16.78 -0.24 17.70
CA PHE A 178 17.17 -1.56 17.18
C PHE A 178 17.17 -1.70 15.66
N ASN A 179 16.87 -0.63 14.91
CA ASN A 179 16.94 -0.66 13.45
C ASN A 179 18.29 -0.20 12.89
N TRP A 180 19.31 0.01 13.74
CA TRP A 180 20.68 0.27 13.28
C TRP A 180 21.35 -1.01 12.78
N ASP A 181 22.28 -0.89 11.84
CA ASP A 181 22.92 -2.04 11.16
C ASP A 181 23.51 -3.08 12.12
N PHE A 182 24.08 -2.63 13.24
CA PHE A 182 24.59 -3.52 14.29
C PHE A 182 23.48 -4.40 14.87
N PHE A 183 22.36 -3.81 15.28
CA PHE A 183 21.23 -4.54 15.85
C PHE A 183 20.50 -5.38 14.79
N LEU A 184 20.41 -4.89 13.56
CA LEU A 184 19.86 -5.67 12.46
C LEU A 184 20.64 -6.97 12.23
N ARG A 185 21.98 -6.95 12.29
CA ARG A 185 22.78 -8.18 12.20
C ARG A 185 22.46 -9.19 13.29
N ILE A 186 22.20 -8.71 14.52
CA ILE A 186 21.80 -9.58 15.63
C ILE A 186 20.40 -10.15 15.37
N ARG A 187 19.46 -9.33 14.89
CA ARG A 187 18.10 -9.79 14.52
C ARG A 187 18.15 -10.81 13.39
N GLU A 188 19.00 -10.59 12.39
CA GLU A 188 19.23 -11.51 11.27
C GLU A 188 19.74 -12.87 11.76
N TRP A 189 20.75 -12.89 12.62
CA TRP A 189 21.26 -14.14 13.18
C TRP A 189 20.20 -14.88 13.99
N LYS A 190 19.43 -14.17 14.81
CA LYS A 190 18.32 -14.76 15.58
C LYS A 190 17.24 -15.32 14.65
N ALA A 191 16.88 -14.59 13.60
CA ALA A 191 15.87 -15.01 12.63
C ALA A 191 16.32 -16.26 11.88
N GLN A 192 17.56 -16.27 11.38
CA GLN A 192 18.13 -17.42 10.69
C GLN A 192 18.23 -18.64 11.61
N LEU A 193 18.70 -18.46 12.85
CA LEU A 193 18.75 -19.55 13.84
C LEU A 193 17.36 -20.14 14.11
N ASN A 194 16.33 -19.30 14.20
CA ASN A 194 14.95 -19.76 14.40
C ASN A 194 14.43 -20.54 13.19
N LEU A 195 14.78 -20.11 11.98
CA LEU A 195 14.42 -20.81 10.75
C LEU A 195 15.15 -22.16 10.67
N ASP A 196 16.47 -22.18 10.82
CA ASP A 196 17.30 -23.37 10.65
C ASP A 196 17.03 -24.44 11.71
N LEU A 197 16.85 -24.05 12.98
CA LEU A 197 16.66 -25.00 14.07
C LEU A 197 15.21 -25.41 14.31
N PHE A 198 14.24 -24.52 14.03
CA PHE A 198 12.84 -24.76 14.39
C PHE A 198 11.87 -24.71 13.19
N GLY A 199 12.35 -24.36 11.99
CA GLY A 199 11.49 -24.17 10.82
C GLY A 199 10.49 -23.03 10.99
N ARG A 200 10.84 -21.99 11.77
CA ARG A 200 9.93 -20.89 12.13
C ARG A 200 10.43 -19.55 11.61
N SER A 201 9.58 -18.87 10.85
CA SER A 201 9.72 -17.45 10.50
C SER A 201 8.79 -16.57 11.35
N HIS A 202 8.80 -15.26 11.11
CA HIS A 202 7.94 -14.32 11.83
C HIS A 202 6.44 -14.60 11.54
N PRO A 203 5.53 -14.52 12.53
CA PRO A 203 4.11 -14.86 12.35
C PRO A 203 3.37 -14.06 11.28
N MET A 204 3.83 -12.83 11.00
CA MET A 204 3.28 -11.96 9.96
C MET A 204 3.77 -12.30 8.55
N THR A 205 4.66 -13.28 8.41
CA THR A 205 5.25 -13.67 7.13
C THR A 205 5.10 -15.16 6.87
N SER A 206 5.11 -15.53 5.60
CA SER A 206 5.21 -16.92 5.13
C SER A 206 6.36 -17.03 4.13
N LEU A 207 7.02 -18.19 4.12
CA LEU A 207 8.03 -18.52 3.11
C LEU A 207 7.44 -19.47 2.06
N SER A 208 7.93 -19.37 0.83
CA SER A 208 7.68 -20.41 -0.18
C SER A 208 8.29 -21.74 0.26
N PRO A 209 7.80 -22.89 -0.27
CA PRO A 209 8.33 -24.21 0.08
C PRO A 209 9.83 -24.41 -0.22
N ASP A 210 10.37 -23.66 -1.18
CA ASP A 210 11.79 -23.64 -1.54
C ASP A 210 12.58 -22.52 -0.84
N GLU A 211 11.92 -21.77 0.05
CA GLU A 211 12.46 -20.64 0.82
C GLU A 211 13.06 -19.52 -0.04
N GLN A 212 12.77 -19.48 -1.35
CA GLN A 212 13.26 -18.44 -2.26
C GLN A 212 12.44 -17.14 -2.22
N HIS A 213 11.24 -17.19 -1.62
CA HIS A 213 10.33 -16.06 -1.56
C HIS A 213 9.71 -15.92 -0.17
N ILE A 214 9.49 -14.67 0.21
CA ILE A 214 8.76 -14.29 1.41
C ILE A 214 7.50 -13.50 1.04
N PHE A 215 6.45 -13.69 1.83
CA PHE A 215 5.12 -13.14 1.62
C PHE A 215 4.51 -12.65 2.94
N LEU A 216 3.49 -11.80 2.85
CA LEU A 216 2.62 -11.52 3.99
C LEU A 216 1.86 -12.79 4.36
N LYS A 217 1.71 -13.03 5.66
CA LYS A 217 0.92 -14.17 6.14
C LYS A 217 -0.53 -14.08 5.64
N LEU A 218 -1.08 -12.86 5.62
CA LEU A 218 -2.44 -12.57 5.13
C LEU A 218 -2.69 -13.07 3.71
N ASP A 219 -1.68 -13.00 2.83
CA ASP A 219 -1.83 -13.45 1.43
C ASP A 219 -1.88 -14.98 1.34
N THR A 220 -1.28 -15.68 2.31
CA THR A 220 -1.04 -17.13 2.24
C THR A 220 -1.93 -17.97 3.15
N ASP A 221 -2.57 -17.39 4.17
CA ASP A 221 -3.38 -18.14 5.13
C ASP A 221 -4.81 -18.38 4.57
N PRO A 222 -5.17 -19.62 4.16
CA PRO A 222 -6.46 -19.87 3.51
C PRO A 222 -7.68 -19.63 4.42
N LYS A 223 -7.48 -19.33 5.71
CA LYS A 223 -8.55 -19.07 6.68
C LYS A 223 -9.00 -17.60 6.72
N VAL A 224 -8.21 -16.67 6.17
CA VAL A 224 -8.53 -15.23 6.20
C VAL A 224 -9.00 -14.75 4.83
N ILE A 225 -9.90 -13.77 4.82
CA ILE A 225 -10.53 -13.26 3.59
C ILE A 225 -9.50 -12.68 2.61
N ASN A 226 -8.39 -12.15 3.12
CA ASN A 226 -7.32 -11.50 2.36
C ASN A 226 -6.48 -12.48 1.53
N SER A 227 -6.52 -13.76 1.87
CA SER A 227 -5.68 -14.76 1.24
C SER A 227 -6.14 -15.05 -0.17
N ASN A 228 -5.18 -15.11 -1.09
CA ASN A 228 -5.44 -15.57 -2.45
C ASN A 228 -5.73 -17.09 -2.52
N PHE A 229 -5.67 -17.81 -1.38
CA PHE A 229 -6.04 -19.22 -1.25
C PHE A 229 -7.33 -19.44 -0.44
N ASN A 230 -7.92 -18.39 0.11
CA ASN A 230 -9.23 -18.49 0.72
C ASN A 230 -10.31 -18.68 -0.36
N GLU A 231 -11.29 -19.55 -0.07
CA GLU A 231 -12.35 -19.86 -1.02
C GLU A 231 -13.14 -18.60 -1.39
N LEU A 232 -13.44 -18.49 -2.69
CA LEU A 232 -14.20 -17.39 -3.26
C LEU A 232 -15.34 -18.00 -4.07
N THR A 233 -16.58 -17.85 -3.64
CA THR A 233 -17.74 -18.44 -4.33
C THR A 233 -18.16 -17.60 -5.53
N ASP A 234 -18.90 -18.17 -6.49
CA ASP A 234 -19.42 -17.41 -7.63
C ASP A 234 -20.41 -16.32 -7.21
N GLU A 235 -21.20 -16.57 -6.16
CA GLU A 235 -22.11 -15.58 -5.57
C GLU A 235 -21.34 -14.38 -4.99
N GLU A 236 -20.20 -14.64 -4.33
CA GLU A 236 -19.36 -13.58 -3.82
C GLU A 236 -18.74 -12.76 -4.96
N VAL A 237 -18.22 -13.41 -6.01
CA VAL A 237 -17.72 -12.71 -7.21
C VAL A 237 -18.82 -11.83 -7.82
N GLY A 238 -20.03 -12.38 -8.02
CA GLY A 238 -21.17 -11.62 -8.54
C GLY A 238 -21.53 -10.42 -7.65
N THR A 239 -21.41 -10.58 -6.32
CA THR A 239 -21.61 -9.47 -5.38
C THR A 239 -20.54 -8.39 -5.53
N LEU A 240 -19.26 -8.76 -5.59
CA LEU A 240 -18.16 -7.81 -5.76
C LEU A 240 -18.29 -7.02 -7.08
N VAL A 241 -18.64 -7.71 -8.19
CA VAL A 241 -18.87 -7.07 -9.49
C VAL A 241 -20.07 -6.14 -9.46
N ARG A 242 -21.17 -6.53 -8.79
CA ARG A 242 -22.32 -5.64 -8.57
C ARG A 242 -21.91 -4.40 -7.77
N ARG A 243 -21.09 -4.52 -6.71
CA ARG A 243 -20.61 -3.37 -5.94
C ARG A 243 -19.72 -2.43 -6.76
N LEU A 244 -18.84 -2.96 -7.61
CA LEU A 244 -18.09 -2.14 -8.57
C LEU A 244 -19.01 -1.36 -9.50
N ASN A 245 -20.00 -2.04 -10.06
CA ASN A 245 -20.98 -1.46 -10.96
C ASN A 245 -21.84 -0.37 -10.28
N GLU A 246 -22.27 -0.60 -9.04
CA GLU A 246 -22.98 0.39 -8.22
C GLU A 246 -22.10 1.62 -7.95
N SER A 247 -20.83 1.40 -7.61
CA SER A 247 -19.85 2.47 -7.40
C SER A 247 -19.63 3.29 -8.67
N ALA A 248 -19.50 2.62 -9.82
CA ALA A 248 -19.34 3.29 -11.10
C ALA A 248 -20.58 4.10 -11.48
N ASP A 249 -21.79 3.56 -11.28
CA ASP A 249 -23.03 4.28 -11.54
C ASP A 249 -23.18 5.49 -10.61
N HIS A 250 -22.80 5.35 -9.33
CA HIS A 250 -22.80 6.45 -8.37
C HIS A 250 -21.90 7.60 -8.84
N TYR A 251 -20.64 7.31 -9.16
CA TYR A 251 -19.68 8.35 -9.55
C TYR A 251 -19.96 8.95 -10.93
N LYS A 252 -20.46 8.16 -11.89
CA LYS A 252 -20.91 8.70 -13.17
C LYS A 252 -22.08 9.67 -13.01
N LYS A 253 -23.06 9.34 -12.15
CA LYS A 253 -24.16 10.28 -11.81
C LYS A 253 -23.65 11.53 -11.10
N ALA A 254 -22.55 11.44 -10.36
CA ALA A 254 -21.92 12.56 -9.69
C ALA A 254 -21.09 13.46 -10.63
N GLY A 255 -20.86 13.05 -11.88
CA GLY A 255 -20.22 13.88 -12.92
C GLY A 255 -18.87 13.35 -13.42
N PHE A 256 -18.42 12.17 -13.00
CA PHE A 256 -17.26 11.52 -13.62
C PHE A 256 -17.62 10.99 -15.01
N ASP A 257 -16.73 11.20 -15.98
CA ASP A 257 -16.91 10.71 -17.35
C ASP A 257 -16.58 9.21 -17.46
N GLU A 258 -15.60 8.75 -16.67
CA GLU A 258 -15.17 7.35 -16.67
C GLU A 258 -14.78 6.88 -15.27
N VAL A 259 -15.03 5.60 -15.01
CA VAL A 259 -14.56 4.88 -13.82
C VAL A 259 -13.76 3.67 -14.28
N ILE A 260 -12.50 3.64 -13.88
CA ILE A 260 -11.50 2.63 -14.22
C ILE A 260 -11.26 1.75 -13.00
N LEU A 261 -11.05 0.46 -13.24
CA LEU A 261 -10.63 -0.51 -12.25
C LEU A 261 -9.17 -0.92 -12.49
N SER A 262 -8.38 -1.00 -11.44
CA SER A 262 -7.12 -1.76 -11.44
C SER A 262 -7.01 -2.60 -10.18
N ILE A 263 -6.71 -3.89 -10.34
CA ILE A 263 -6.43 -4.77 -9.21
C ILE A 263 -4.96 -5.15 -9.29
N ILE A 264 -4.18 -4.84 -8.25
CA ILE A 264 -2.76 -5.19 -8.18
C ILE A 264 -2.65 -6.58 -7.53
N PRO A 265 -2.08 -7.60 -8.19
CA PRO A 265 -1.98 -8.93 -7.62
C PRO A 265 -1.12 -8.95 -6.36
N ASN A 266 -1.38 -9.90 -5.47
CA ASN A 266 -0.45 -10.16 -4.39
C ASN A 266 0.86 -10.72 -4.95
N LYS A 267 1.97 -10.47 -4.26
CA LYS A 267 3.27 -11.09 -4.58
C LYS A 267 3.16 -12.61 -4.62
N THR A 268 2.41 -13.21 -3.69
CA THR A 268 2.14 -14.66 -3.63
C THR A 268 1.46 -15.19 -4.88
N THR A 269 0.47 -14.45 -5.41
CA THR A 269 -0.26 -14.79 -6.63
C THR A 269 0.66 -14.92 -7.84
N ILE A 270 1.72 -14.11 -7.90
CA ILE A 270 2.68 -14.11 -9.01
C ILE A 270 3.84 -15.08 -8.76
N ALA A 271 4.45 -15.03 -7.58
CA ALA A 271 5.70 -15.74 -7.31
C ALA A 271 5.51 -17.18 -6.81
N ALA A 272 4.39 -17.48 -6.16
CA ALA A 272 4.15 -18.81 -5.60
C ALA A 272 2.65 -19.20 -5.60
N PRO A 273 1.96 -19.18 -6.75
CA PRO A 273 0.53 -19.51 -6.84
C PRO A 273 0.20 -20.96 -6.45
N ALA A 274 1.21 -21.83 -6.37
CA ALA A 274 1.07 -23.23 -6.00
C ALA A 274 1.18 -23.51 -4.49
N MET A 275 1.39 -22.49 -3.65
CA MET A 275 1.39 -22.65 -2.18
C MET A 275 0.02 -23.05 -1.61
N GLY A 276 -1.04 -22.85 -2.38
CA GLY A 276 -2.39 -23.30 -2.09
C GLY A 276 -3.22 -23.36 -3.37
N ARG A 277 -4.53 -23.54 -3.23
CA ARG A 277 -5.44 -23.49 -4.38
C ARG A 277 -5.80 -22.03 -4.65
N TYR A 278 -5.16 -21.41 -5.63
CA TYR A 278 -5.46 -20.02 -6.00
C TYR A 278 -6.95 -19.83 -6.33
N ASN A 279 -7.58 -18.83 -5.73
CA ASN A 279 -9.01 -18.56 -5.85
C ASN A 279 -9.40 -17.78 -7.13
N ARG A 280 -8.40 -17.29 -7.87
CA ARG A 280 -8.53 -16.63 -9.17
C ARG A 280 -9.38 -15.36 -9.10
N LEU A 281 -9.28 -14.61 -8.00
CA LEU A 281 -10.06 -13.38 -7.79
C LEU A 281 -9.93 -12.44 -8.98
N ILE A 282 -8.70 -12.12 -9.38
CA ILE A 282 -8.47 -11.11 -10.43
C ILE A 282 -9.07 -11.55 -11.76
N GLU A 283 -8.80 -12.78 -12.20
CA GLU A 283 -9.37 -13.26 -13.46
C GLU A 283 -10.89 -13.29 -13.42
N ARG A 284 -11.48 -13.75 -12.33
CA ARG A 284 -12.93 -13.91 -12.19
C ARG A 284 -13.65 -12.56 -12.16
N ILE A 285 -13.04 -11.53 -11.56
CA ILE A 285 -13.58 -10.16 -11.62
C ILE A 285 -13.40 -9.58 -13.02
N GLN A 286 -12.17 -9.57 -13.57
CA GLN A 286 -11.86 -8.91 -14.84
C GLN A 286 -12.58 -9.53 -16.05
N GLN A 287 -12.93 -10.82 -15.98
CA GLN A 287 -13.61 -11.55 -17.05
C GLN A 287 -15.11 -11.72 -16.78
N HIS A 288 -15.64 -11.16 -15.70
CA HIS A 288 -17.05 -11.30 -15.37
C HIS A 288 -17.92 -10.63 -16.45
N PRO A 289 -18.94 -11.31 -17.00
CA PRO A 289 -19.74 -10.76 -18.10
C PRO A 289 -20.49 -9.48 -17.74
N ASP A 290 -20.85 -9.31 -16.46
CA ASP A 290 -21.55 -8.12 -15.98
C ASP A 290 -20.63 -6.96 -15.60
N LEU A 291 -19.30 -7.09 -15.65
CA LEU A 291 -18.40 -6.00 -15.29
C LEU A 291 -18.43 -4.91 -16.39
N ARG A 292 -18.74 -3.66 -16.00
CA ARG A 292 -18.91 -2.53 -16.94
C ARG A 292 -17.80 -1.47 -16.89
N LEU A 293 -16.74 -1.69 -16.11
CA LEU A 293 -15.66 -0.72 -15.92
C LEU A 293 -14.54 -0.97 -16.95
N THR A 294 -13.86 0.10 -17.35
CA THR A 294 -12.58 -0.02 -18.06
C THR A 294 -11.53 -0.61 -17.10
N ILE A 295 -10.72 -1.54 -17.60
CA ILE A 295 -9.73 -2.25 -16.77
C ILE A 295 -8.32 -1.84 -17.16
N VAL A 296 -7.50 -1.52 -16.16
CA VAL A 296 -6.03 -1.51 -16.27
C VAL A 296 -5.51 -2.82 -15.69
N ASP A 297 -5.30 -3.79 -16.57
CA ASP A 297 -4.90 -5.16 -16.21
C ASP A 297 -3.41 -5.24 -15.86
N SER A 298 -3.14 -5.19 -14.57
CA SER A 298 -1.79 -5.39 -14.03
C SER A 298 -1.41 -6.88 -13.99
N TYR A 299 -2.39 -7.77 -13.78
CA TYR A 299 -2.17 -9.19 -13.56
C TYR A 299 -1.59 -9.89 -14.80
N GLY A 300 -2.14 -9.62 -15.99
CA GLY A 300 -1.75 -10.28 -17.22
C GLY A 300 -0.23 -10.21 -17.48
N TRP A 301 0.37 -9.03 -17.33
CA TRP A 301 1.80 -8.86 -17.58
C TRP A 301 2.67 -9.19 -16.35
N LEU A 302 2.19 -8.92 -15.12
CA LEU A 302 2.90 -9.30 -13.89
C LEU A 302 3.12 -10.82 -13.83
N LYS A 303 2.12 -11.58 -14.26
CA LYS A 303 2.21 -13.04 -14.40
C LYS A 303 3.32 -13.46 -15.37
N SER A 304 3.51 -12.74 -16.47
CA SER A 304 4.62 -13.00 -17.42
C SER A 304 5.99 -12.60 -16.85
N ALA A 305 6.05 -11.55 -16.02
CA ALA A 305 7.29 -11.12 -15.36
C ALA A 305 7.72 -12.07 -14.24
N GLY A 306 6.76 -12.78 -13.61
CA GLY A 306 7.03 -13.75 -12.55
C GLY A 306 7.57 -13.07 -11.28
N PRO A 307 8.31 -13.80 -10.41
CA PRO A 307 8.76 -13.29 -9.12
C PRO A 307 9.56 -11.98 -9.17
N LYS A 308 10.27 -11.72 -10.28
CA LYS A 308 11.06 -10.49 -10.50
C LYS A 308 10.20 -9.23 -10.58
N ALA A 309 8.90 -9.38 -10.70
CA ALA A 309 7.97 -8.26 -10.64
C ALA A 309 7.93 -7.57 -9.26
N TYR A 310 8.36 -8.26 -8.20
CA TYR A 310 8.34 -7.80 -6.83
C TYR A 310 9.73 -7.75 -6.22
N GLN A 311 9.91 -6.86 -5.25
CA GLN A 311 11.17 -6.78 -4.53
C GLN A 311 11.32 -7.96 -3.56
N PRO A 312 12.53 -8.49 -3.32
CA PRO A 312 12.73 -9.67 -2.48
C PRO A 312 12.17 -9.54 -1.06
N GLY A 313 12.51 -8.44 -0.38
CA GLY A 313 12.11 -8.14 1.00
C GLY A 313 10.87 -7.26 1.15
N ASP A 314 10.13 -7.00 0.07
CA ASP A 314 8.96 -6.12 0.07
C ASP A 314 7.73 -6.81 -0.54
N SER A 315 6.54 -6.39 -0.13
CA SER A 315 5.25 -6.77 -0.72
C SER A 315 4.92 -5.96 -1.97
N HIS A 316 5.61 -4.82 -2.19
CA HIS A 316 5.46 -3.98 -3.36
C HIS A 316 6.26 -4.48 -4.56
N TRP A 317 5.78 -4.05 -5.71
CA TRP A 317 6.42 -4.31 -6.99
C TRP A 317 7.75 -3.56 -7.14
N THR A 318 8.51 -3.89 -8.18
CA THR A 318 9.70 -3.12 -8.59
C THR A 318 9.32 -1.85 -9.34
N CYS A 319 10.27 -0.95 -9.54
CA CYS A 319 10.10 0.25 -10.35
C CYS A 319 9.84 -0.07 -11.83
N GLU A 320 10.40 -1.17 -12.36
CA GLU A 320 10.07 -1.64 -13.71
C GLU A 320 8.59 -2.01 -13.80
N SER A 321 8.11 -2.74 -12.81
CA SER A 321 6.73 -3.17 -12.72
C SER A 321 5.76 -2.00 -12.63
N ARG A 322 6.05 -1.05 -11.74
CA ARG A 322 5.35 0.22 -11.64
C ARG A 322 5.30 0.96 -12.97
N ALA A 323 6.43 1.08 -13.68
CA ALA A 323 6.50 1.80 -14.94
C ALA A 323 5.62 1.17 -16.03
N LYS A 324 5.53 -0.16 -16.07
CA LYS A 324 4.64 -0.88 -16.99
C LYS A 324 3.17 -0.63 -16.67
N TRP A 325 2.79 -0.70 -15.40
CA TRP A 325 1.43 -0.36 -14.97
C TRP A 325 1.05 1.09 -15.31
N LEU A 326 1.95 2.04 -15.02
CA LEU A 326 1.76 3.45 -15.40
C LEU A 326 1.60 3.62 -16.91
N THR A 327 2.37 2.90 -17.72
CA THR A 327 2.24 2.94 -19.18
C THR A 327 0.84 2.52 -19.64
N GLN A 328 0.27 1.48 -19.02
CA GLN A 328 -1.10 1.03 -19.32
C GLN A 328 -2.15 2.06 -18.88
N LEU A 329 -2.05 2.55 -17.63
CA LEU A 329 -2.96 3.58 -17.10
C LEU A 329 -2.95 4.83 -17.98
N ASN A 330 -1.76 5.33 -18.30
CA ASN A 330 -1.58 6.50 -19.16
C ASN A 330 -2.10 6.24 -20.58
N GLY A 331 -1.95 5.02 -21.09
CA GLY A 331 -2.54 4.60 -22.36
C GLY A 331 -4.08 4.64 -22.36
N VAL A 332 -4.74 4.53 -21.21
CA VAL A 332 -6.20 4.72 -21.07
C VAL A 332 -6.55 6.22 -21.01
N LEU A 333 -5.79 7.00 -20.23
CA LEU A 333 -6.02 8.44 -20.07
C LEU A 333 -5.81 9.25 -21.35
N LEU A 334 -4.93 8.78 -22.24
CA LEU A 334 -4.60 9.44 -23.50
C LEU A 334 -5.59 9.18 -24.66
N ARG A 335 -6.58 8.29 -24.47
CA ARG A 335 -7.59 7.97 -25.51
C ARG A 335 -8.58 9.09 -25.69
#